data_AF-A0A7W7RAU9-F1
#
_entry.id   AF-A0A7W7RAU9-F1
#
_cell.length_a   1.000
_cell.length_b   1.000
_cell.length_c   1.000
_cell.angle_alpha   90.00
_cell.angle_beta   90.00
_cell.angle_gamma   90.00
#
_symmetry.space_group_name_H-M   'P 1'
#
loop_
_entity.id
_entity.type
_entity.pdbx_description
1 polymer ?
#
loop_
_entity_poly.entity_id
_entity_poly.type
_entity_poly.pdbx_seq_one_letter_code
_entity_poly.pdbx_strand_id
1 'polypeptide(L)'
;MFTDAVLCTGGPVKTLVDLALAPEHRRGHGALYGALNRGRVDVERLRSEPTGLPLPRAADGRLVLVVDVSPWLRPDAGTCQDRSFCHTYGRGDAKHRTN
;
A
#
# COMPACT_ATOMS: atom_id res chain seq x y z
N MET A 1 -18.67 -0.81 0.35
CA MET A 1 -18.09 -2.12 0.73
C MET A 1 -16.62 -1.91 1.12
N PHE A 2 -15.92 -2.88 1.74
CA PHE A 2 -14.54 -2.68 2.25
C PHE A 2 -13.58 -2.03 1.23
N THR A 3 -13.61 -2.45 -0.03
CA THR A 3 -12.80 -1.86 -1.11
C THR A 3 -13.16 -0.40 -1.38
N ASP A 4 -14.44 -0.05 -1.39
CA ASP A 4 -14.87 1.35 -1.58
C ASP A 4 -14.36 2.23 -0.44
N ALA A 5 -14.44 1.73 0.81
CA ALA A 5 -13.89 2.44 1.96
C ALA A 5 -12.38 2.66 1.81
N VAL A 6 -11.62 1.65 1.36
CA VAL A 6 -10.17 1.79 1.11
C VAL A 6 -9.90 2.86 0.04
N LEU A 7 -10.64 2.82 -1.08
CA LEU A 7 -10.44 3.73 -2.21
C LEU A 7 -10.90 5.17 -1.94
N CYS A 8 -11.88 5.36 -1.07
CA CYS A 8 -12.44 6.67 -0.74
C CYS A 8 -11.74 7.36 0.45
N THR A 9 -10.85 6.66 1.16
CA THR A 9 -10.04 7.31 2.20
C THR A 9 -9.09 8.34 1.59
N GLY A 10 -8.98 9.53 2.23
CA GLY A 10 -8.17 10.65 1.74
C GLY A 10 -6.65 10.44 1.82
N GLY A 11 -6.19 9.23 2.11
CA GLY A 11 -4.77 8.90 2.25
C GLY A 11 -4.56 7.45 2.66
N PRO A 12 -3.31 7.05 2.94
CA PRO A 12 -3.01 5.69 3.36
C PRO A 12 -3.84 5.29 4.58
N VAL A 13 -4.47 4.11 4.53
CA VAL A 13 -5.19 3.54 5.68
C VAL A 13 -4.18 3.24 6.79
N LYS A 14 -4.26 3.97 7.90
CA LYS A 14 -3.36 3.82 9.05
C LYS A 14 -3.87 2.79 10.06
N THR A 15 -5.19 2.69 10.22
CA THR A 15 -5.81 1.68 11.08
C THR A 15 -7.08 1.11 10.43
N LEU A 16 -7.34 -0.16 10.66
CA LEU A 16 -8.54 -0.84 10.19
C LEU A 16 -9.80 -0.42 10.98
N VAL A 17 -9.62 0.09 12.19
CA VAL A 17 -10.71 0.61 13.02
C VAL A 17 -11.23 1.90 12.39
N ASP A 18 -10.34 2.84 12.02
CA ASP A 18 -10.74 4.09 11.37
C ASP A 18 -11.42 3.82 10.02
N LEU A 19 -10.93 2.82 9.29
CA LEU A 19 -11.55 2.39 8.03
C LEU A 19 -12.99 1.88 8.22
N ALA A 20 -13.29 1.26 9.36
CA ALA A 20 -14.65 0.83 9.67
C ALA A 20 -15.61 2.00 9.93
N LEU A 21 -15.09 3.21 10.16
CA LEU A 21 -15.86 4.44 10.34
C LEU A 21 -16.12 5.19 9.03
N ALA A 22 -15.49 4.76 7.92
CA ALA A 22 -15.70 5.37 6.61
C ALA A 22 -17.18 5.27 6.19
N PRO A 23 -17.79 6.34 5.64
CA PRO A 23 -19.20 6.34 5.20
C PRO A 23 -19.56 5.20 4.24
N GLU A 24 -18.58 4.75 3.45
CA GLU A 24 -18.69 3.68 2.47
C GLU A 24 -18.72 2.28 3.11
N HIS A 25 -18.33 2.17 4.39
CA HIS A 25 -18.37 0.94 5.17
C HIS A 25 -19.60 0.88 6.10
N ARG A 26 -20.70 0.38 5.56
CA ARG A 26 -22.00 0.29 6.27
C ARG A 26 -22.14 -0.94 7.19
N ARG A 27 -21.06 -1.70 7.46
CA ARG A 27 -21.08 -2.92 8.28
C ARG A 27 -20.23 -2.72 9.54
N GLY A 28 -20.46 -3.53 10.58
CA GLY A 28 -19.65 -3.47 11.80
C GLY A 28 -18.18 -3.84 11.58
N HIS A 29 -17.34 -3.53 12.56
CA HIS A 29 -15.89 -3.78 12.53
C HIS A 29 -15.51 -5.25 12.29
N GLY A 30 -16.24 -6.20 12.89
CA GLY A 30 -16.00 -7.64 12.66
C GLY A 30 -16.17 -8.06 11.20
N ALA A 31 -17.07 -7.40 10.46
CA ALA A 31 -17.25 -7.65 9.03
C ALA A 31 -16.07 -7.14 8.19
N LEU A 32 -15.36 -6.12 8.67
CA LEU A 32 -14.16 -5.59 8.03
C LEU A 32 -13.02 -6.62 8.11
N TYR A 33 -12.74 -7.15 9.31
CA TYR A 33 -11.77 -8.25 9.45
C TYR A 33 -12.20 -9.51 8.70
N GLY A 34 -13.50 -9.83 8.69
CA GLY A 34 -14.03 -10.93 7.91
C GLY A 34 -13.77 -10.76 6.41
N ALA A 35 -13.93 -9.55 5.89
CA ALA A 35 -13.63 -9.21 4.50
C ALA A 35 -12.13 -9.25 4.21
N LEU A 36 -11.27 -8.83 5.13
CA LEU A 36 -9.82 -8.92 4.97
C LEU A 36 -9.33 -10.38 4.96
N ASN A 37 -9.83 -11.21 5.88
CA ASN A 37 -9.41 -12.61 6.01
C ASN A 37 -9.91 -13.51 4.88
N ARG A 38 -11.13 -13.27 4.39
CA ARG A 38 -11.75 -14.06 3.31
C ARG A 38 -11.59 -13.43 1.94
N GLY A 39 -11.25 -12.14 1.89
CA GLY A 39 -11.11 -11.39 0.67
C GLY A 39 -9.95 -11.91 -0.17
N ARG A 40 -10.16 -11.86 -1.47
CA ARG A 40 -9.11 -12.04 -2.46
C ARG A 40 -9.01 -10.76 -3.27
N VAL A 41 -7.79 -10.32 -3.52
CA VAL A 41 -7.51 -9.25 -4.47
C VAL A 41 -6.94 -9.92 -5.71
N ASP A 42 -7.58 -9.69 -6.86
CA ASP A 42 -7.00 -10.04 -8.14
C ASP A 42 -5.89 -9.05 -8.46
N VAL A 43 -4.66 -9.42 -8.11
CA VAL A 43 -3.48 -8.54 -8.22
C VAL A 43 -3.16 -8.24 -9.68
N GLU A 44 -3.35 -9.20 -10.58
CA GLU A 44 -3.06 -9.02 -12.01
C GLU A 44 -4.06 -8.05 -12.62
N ARG A 45 -5.35 -8.23 -12.33
CA ARG A 45 -6.36 -7.26 -12.75
C ARG A 45 -6.11 -5.87 -12.16
N LEU A 46 -5.76 -5.79 -10.88
CA LEU A 46 -5.44 -4.51 -10.23
C LEU A 46 -4.25 -3.79 -10.90
N ARG A 47 -3.27 -4.55 -11.41
CA ARG A 47 -2.14 -3.99 -12.16
C ARG A 47 -2.53 -3.53 -13.56
N SER A 48 -3.45 -4.25 -14.23
CA SER A 48 -3.84 -3.93 -15.60
C SER A 48 -4.81 -2.75 -15.70
N GLU A 49 -5.78 -2.64 -14.79
CA GLU A 49 -6.85 -1.62 -14.90
C GLU A 49 -6.32 -0.17 -14.98
N PRO A 50 -5.31 0.26 -14.18
CA PRO A 50 -4.74 1.60 -14.29
C PRO A 50 -4.08 1.90 -15.65
N THR A 51 -3.64 0.88 -16.39
CA THR A 51 -2.98 1.07 -17.69
C THR A 51 -3.95 1.57 -18.77
N GLY A 52 -5.26 1.41 -18.57
CA GLY A 52 -6.29 1.94 -19.45
C GLY A 52 -6.72 3.38 -19.15
N LEU A 53 -6.23 3.99 -18.06
CA LEU A 53 -6.58 5.36 -17.68
C LEU A 53 -5.75 6.39 -18.46
N PRO A 54 -6.32 7.57 -18.76
CA PRO A 54 -5.55 8.66 -19.36
C PRO A 54 -4.33 9.02 -18.50
N LEU A 55 -3.15 9.02 -19.11
CA LEU A 55 -1.91 9.37 -18.42
C LEU A 55 -1.79 10.90 -18.27
N PRO A 56 -1.43 11.41 -17.08
CA PRO A 56 -1.08 12.81 -16.89
C PRO A 56 0.09 13.20 -17.80
N ARG A 57 0.00 14.38 -18.42
CA ARG A 57 1.06 14.94 -19.28
C ARG A 57 1.72 16.12 -18.57
N ALA A 58 3.01 16.30 -18.81
CA ALA A 58 3.73 17.50 -18.39
C ALA A 58 3.18 18.74 -19.13
N ALA A 59 3.57 19.93 -18.65
CA ALA A 59 3.10 21.20 -19.22
C ALA A 59 3.40 21.36 -20.73
N ASP A 60 4.39 20.63 -21.24
CA ASP A 60 4.77 20.59 -22.67
C ASP A 60 4.11 19.44 -23.46
N GLY A 61 3.16 18.74 -22.86
CA GLY A 61 2.41 17.64 -23.48
C GLY A 61 3.14 16.30 -23.50
N ARG A 62 4.38 16.20 -23.00
CA ARG A 62 5.14 14.95 -22.96
C ARG A 62 4.72 14.07 -21.78
N LEU A 63 4.95 12.76 -21.92
CA LEU A 63 4.87 11.83 -20.80
C LEU A 63 6.20 11.82 -20.05
N VAL A 64 6.14 11.88 -18.72
CA VAL A 64 7.30 11.75 -17.84
C VAL A 64 7.12 10.47 -17.04
N LEU A 65 8.11 9.58 -17.11
CA LEU A 65 8.10 8.27 -16.46
C LEU A 65 9.15 8.27 -15.35
N VAL A 66 8.74 7.85 -14.15
CA VAL A 66 9.64 7.63 -13.02
C VAL A 66 9.56 6.15 -12.65
N VAL A 67 10.72 5.52 -12.47
CA VAL A 67 10.83 4.13 -12.02
C VAL A 67 11.52 4.15 -10.66
N ASP A 68 10.85 3.59 -9.67
CA ASP A 68 11.40 3.38 -8.33
C ASP A 68 11.07 1.95 -7.86
N VAL A 69 11.90 1.42 -6.96
CA VAL A 69 11.66 0.14 -6.28
C VAL A 69 11.57 0.40 -4.78
N SER A 70 10.35 0.34 -4.27
CA SER A 70 10.08 0.46 -2.84
C SER A 70 9.90 -0.92 -2.19
N PRO A 71 10.76 -1.34 -1.24
CA PRO A 71 10.61 -2.61 -0.55
C PRO A 71 9.48 -2.55 0.49
N TRP A 72 8.64 -3.59 0.54
CA TRP A 72 7.67 -3.78 1.61
C TRP A 72 8.30 -4.60 2.75
N LEU A 73 8.83 -3.89 3.74
CA LEU A 73 9.46 -4.52 4.88
C LEU A 73 8.43 -5.26 5.73
N ARG A 74 8.74 -6.52 6.03
CA ARG A 74 7.96 -7.39 6.92
C ARG A 74 8.92 -8.10 7.88
N PRO A 75 9.54 -7.36 8.81
CA PRO A 75 10.55 -7.93 9.72
C PRO A 75 9.99 -9.07 10.59
N ASP A 76 8.70 -9.01 10.91
CA ASP A 76 8.02 -10.01 11.74
C ASP A 76 7.34 -11.13 10.92
N ALA A 77 7.47 -11.13 9.59
CA ALA A 77 6.91 -12.22 8.79
C ALA A 77 7.73 -13.49 9.02
N GLY A 78 7.04 -14.57 9.40
CA GLY A 78 7.65 -15.89 9.50
C GLY A 78 8.31 -16.28 8.18
N THR A 79 9.60 -16.56 8.22
CA THR A 79 10.34 -17.09 7.08
C THR A 79 10.09 -18.59 6.93
N CYS A 80 10.35 -19.16 5.75
CA CYS A 80 10.32 -20.61 5.60
C CYS A 80 11.31 -21.27 6.58
N GLN A 81 11.02 -22.51 6.98
CA GLN A 81 11.91 -23.31 7.83
C GLN A 81 13.32 -23.32 7.22
N ASP A 82 14.32 -23.10 8.08
CA ASP A 82 15.75 -22.99 7.73
C ASP A 82 16.15 -21.82 6.81
N ARG A 83 15.27 -20.85 6.58
CA ARG A 83 15.61 -19.59 5.89
C ARG A 83 15.46 -18.42 6.85
N SER A 84 16.48 -17.58 6.99
CA SER A 84 16.42 -16.31 7.71
C SER A 84 16.53 -15.14 6.73
N PHE A 85 15.65 -14.15 6.83
CA PHE A 85 15.79 -12.90 6.09
C PHE A 85 16.50 -11.87 6.99
N CYS A 86 17.75 -11.55 6.68
CA CYS A 86 18.46 -10.47 7.37
C CYS A 86 18.08 -9.13 6.75
N HIS A 87 17.32 -8.32 7.48
CA HIS A 87 17.09 -6.94 7.09
C HIS A 87 18.34 -6.10 7.41
N THR A 88 19.20 -5.88 6.42
CA THR A 88 20.29 -4.91 6.54
C THR A 88 19.73 -3.52 6.23
N TYR A 89 19.58 -2.66 7.24
CA TYR A 89 19.41 -1.23 6.99
C TYR A 89 20.69 -0.71 6.31
N GLY A 90 20.56 0.00 5.20
CA GLY A 90 21.65 0.82 4.69
C GLY A 90 22.00 1.86 5.75
N ARG A 91 23.14 1.69 6.41
CA ARG A 91 23.65 2.67 7.38
C ARG A 91 24.11 3.91 6.60
N GLY A 92 23.17 4.80 6.29
CA GLY A 92 23.52 6.17 5.91
C GLY A 92 24.12 6.86 7.12
N ASP A 93 25.34 7.35 7.01
CA ASP A 93 26.00 8.12 8.07
C ASP A 93 25.18 9.38 8.38
N ALA A 94 24.33 9.30 9.39
CA ALA A 94 23.58 10.42 9.94
C ALA A 94 24.56 11.43 10.57
N LYS A 95 25.23 12.23 9.74
CA LYS A 95 26.03 13.38 10.20
C LYS A 95 25.18 14.63 10.15
N HIS A 96 24.44 14.87 11.23
CA HIS A 96 23.99 16.21 11.56
C HIS A 96 25.20 16.96 12.17
N ARG A 97 25.89 17.79 11.39
CA ARG A 97 26.83 18.79 11.91
C ARG A 97 26.08 20.11 12.01
N THR A 98 25.66 20.47 13.22
CA THR A 98 25.43 21.87 13.59
C THR A 98 26.78 22.54 13.76
N ASN A 99 26.92 23.70 13.12
CA ASN A 99 28.05 24.61 13.23
C ASN A 99 27.98 25.35 14.57
#